data_AF-A0A0Q5F494-F1
#
_entry.id   AF-A0A0Q5F494-F1
#
_cell.length_a   1.000
_cell.length_b   1.000
_cell.length_c   1.000
_cell.angle_alpha   90.00
_cell.angle_beta   90.00
_cell.angle_gamma   90.00
#
_symmetry.space_group_name_H-M   'P 1'
#
loop_
_entity.id
_entity.type
_entity.pdbx_description
1 polymer ?
#
loop_
_entity_poly.entity_id
_entity_poly.type
_entity_poly.pdbx_seq_one_letter_code
_entity_poly.pdbx_strand_id
1 'polypeptide(L)'
;MSFEKRSIRSSVLIRWHEDGRIGAQESGLDQVLEDGAVISSRETELVQLGTADFPGSVPLTQVLGEATTQALIQVEQYAQHAAALEQENQQIVEQANAALADLQAKADASSAQVETLTQNNQSLNEQLQAALAEIERLTPAQSVEVAPEPEPEQA
;
A
#
# COMPACT_ATOMS: atom_id res chain seq x y z
N MET A 1 2.46 52.28 55.18
CA MET A 1 1.84 50.97 54.95
C MET A 1 0.50 51.21 54.29
N SER A 2 0.39 50.83 53.02
CA SER A 2 -0.88 50.89 52.29
C SER A 2 -1.35 49.48 51.97
N PHE A 3 -2.58 49.17 52.35
CA PHE A 3 -3.24 47.93 51.95
C PHE A 3 -4.10 48.18 50.72
N GLU A 4 -3.94 47.33 49.70
CA GLU A 4 -4.74 47.36 48.47
C GLU A 4 -5.49 46.04 48.31
N LYS A 5 -6.74 46.11 47.83
CA LYS A 5 -7.51 44.92 47.44
C LYS A 5 -7.58 44.85 45.92
N ARG A 6 -7.26 43.67 45.37
CA ARG A 6 -7.33 43.40 43.93
C ARG A 6 -8.00 42.06 43.67
N SER A 7 -8.91 42.02 42.72
CA SER A 7 -9.47 40.77 42.19
C SER A 7 -8.81 40.45 40.84
N ILE A 8 -8.35 39.22 40.66
CA ILE A 8 -7.79 38.74 39.39
C ILE A 8 -8.50 37.47 38.93
N ARG A 9 -8.53 37.25 37.62
CA ARG A 9 -8.92 35.97 37.02
C ARG A 9 -7.83 34.94 37.28
N SER A 10 -8.20 33.74 37.74
CA SER A 10 -7.27 32.65 38.02
C SER A 10 -7.42 31.50 37.03
N SER A 11 -8.66 31.07 36.76
CA SER A 11 -8.91 29.91 35.91
C SER A 11 -10.24 29.98 35.16
N VAL A 12 -10.30 29.27 34.04
CA VAL A 12 -11.55 29.02 33.29
C VAL A 12 -11.66 27.51 33.09
N LEU A 13 -12.77 26.93 33.51
CA LEU A 13 -13.08 25.51 33.35
C LEU A 13 -14.21 25.34 32.35
N ILE A 14 -13.98 24.51 31.33
CA ILE A 14 -15.01 24.04 30.42
C ILE A 14 -15.48 22.68 30.92
N ARG A 15 -16.78 22.51 31.12
CA ARG A 15 -17.36 21.28 31.67
C ARG A 15 -18.45 20.74 30.76
N TRP A 16 -18.47 19.43 30.62
CA TRP A 16 -19.62 18.69 30.12
C TRP A 16 -20.50 18.30 31.31
N HIS A 17 -21.80 18.52 31.17
CA HIS A 17 -22.82 18.22 32.16
C HIS A 17 -23.60 16.97 31.76
N GLU A 18 -24.10 16.23 32.75
CA GLU A 18 -24.89 15.00 32.53
C GLU A 18 -26.19 15.24 31.74
N ASP A 19 -26.69 16.48 31.75
CA ASP A 19 -27.86 16.91 30.96
C ASP A 19 -27.54 17.14 29.47
N GLY A 20 -26.31 16.83 29.03
CA GLY A 20 -25.87 16.95 27.64
C GLY A 20 -25.47 18.37 27.24
N ARG A 21 -25.26 19.28 28.20
CA ARG A 21 -24.80 20.65 27.92
C ARG A 21 -23.31 20.81 28.17
N ILE A 22 -22.71 21.76 27.49
CA ILE A 22 -21.34 22.24 27.73
C ILE A 22 -21.39 23.68 28.19
N GLY A 23 -20.69 24.00 29.27
CA GLY A 23 -20.64 25.32 29.86
C GLY A 23 -19.23 25.69 30.28
N ALA A 24 -18.98 26.99 30.46
CA ALA A 24 -17.73 27.48 31.01
C ALA A 24 -17.97 28.16 32.37
N GLN A 25 -17.02 28.01 33.28
CA GLN A 25 -17.03 28.66 34.59
C GLN A 25 -15.69 29.35 34.82
N GLU A 26 -15.70 30.50 35.47
CA GLU A 26 -14.50 31.25 35.86
C GLU A 26 -14.34 31.21 37.39
N SER A 27 -13.12 30.97 37.87
CA SER A 27 -12.72 31.30 39.24
C SER A 27 -11.65 32.39 39.25
N GLY A 28 -11.79 33.31 40.21
CA GLY A 28 -10.86 34.40 40.46
C GLY A 28 -10.15 34.25 41.79
N LEU A 29 -9.27 35.20 42.08
CA LEU A 29 -8.61 35.34 43.37
C LEU A 29 -8.80 36.77 43.87
N ASP A 30 -9.35 36.90 45.07
CA ASP A 30 -9.35 38.14 45.83
C ASP A 30 -8.06 38.21 46.66
N GLN A 31 -7.23 39.20 46.33
CA GLN A 31 -5.91 39.40 46.92
C GLN A 31 -5.89 40.66 47.77
N VAL A 32 -5.21 40.59 48.92
CA VAL A 32 -4.82 41.76 49.72
C VAL A 32 -3.31 41.94 49.55
N LEU A 33 -2.91 43.13 49.14
CA LEU A 33 -1.52 43.51 48.93
C LEU A 33 -1.08 44.48 50.01
N GLU A 34 0.17 44.35 50.45
CA GLU A 34 0.87 45.32 51.31
C GLU A 34 2.13 45.77 50.57
N ASP A 35 2.24 47.06 50.29
CA ASP A 35 3.36 47.68 49.57
C ASP A 35 3.73 46.93 48.26
N GLY A 36 2.72 46.40 47.57
CA GLY A 36 2.85 45.69 46.29
C GLY A 36 3.07 44.16 46.39
N ALA A 37 3.26 43.61 47.59
CA ALA A 37 3.39 42.17 47.80
C ALA A 37 2.05 41.54 48.23
N VAL A 38 1.70 40.37 47.70
CA VAL A 38 0.48 39.65 48.08
C VAL A 38 0.65 39.01 49.45
N ILE A 39 -0.16 39.44 50.42
CA ILE A 39 -0.13 38.92 51.80
C ILE A 39 -1.30 37.99 52.12
N SER A 40 -2.38 38.04 51.33
CA SER A 40 -3.51 37.11 51.40
C SER A 40 -4.11 36.93 50.02
N SER A 41 -4.52 35.70 49.71
CA SER A 41 -5.22 35.35 48.46
C SER A 41 -6.33 34.36 48.78
N ARG A 42 -7.55 34.61 48.30
CA ARG A 42 -8.70 33.73 48.48
C ARG A 42 -9.35 33.46 47.14
N GLU A 43 -9.70 32.21 46.86
CA GLU A 43 -10.45 31.87 45.65
C GLU A 43 -11.87 32.42 45.75
N THR A 44 -12.34 33.01 44.65
CA THR A 44 -13.72 33.49 44.54
C THR A 44 -14.65 32.35 44.14
N GLU A 45 -15.95 32.54 44.35
CA GLU A 45 -16.95 31.58 43.85
C GLU A 45 -16.86 31.43 42.33
N LEU A 46 -17.21 30.22 41.87
CA LEU A 46 -17.28 29.91 40.44
C LEU A 46 -18.45 30.67 39.83
N VAL A 47 -18.14 31.53 38.85
CA VAL A 47 -19.14 32.27 38.09
C VAL A 47 -19.33 31.59 36.74
N GLN A 48 -20.57 31.32 36.37
CA GLN A 48 -20.87 30.75 35.06
C GLN A 48 -20.65 31.81 33.97
N LEU A 49 -19.87 31.44 32.96
CA LEU A 49 -19.60 32.28 31.80
C LEU A 49 -20.69 32.05 30.74
N GLY A 50 -21.24 33.14 30.22
CA GLY A 50 -22.13 33.12 29.06
C GLY A 50 -21.70 34.15 28.03
N THR A 51 -22.08 33.94 26.78
CA THR A 51 -22.03 34.96 25.73
C THR A 51 -23.42 35.59 25.57
N ALA A 52 -23.53 36.68 24.81
CA ALA A 52 -24.82 37.32 24.53
C ALA A 52 -25.83 36.35 23.89
N ASP A 53 -25.34 35.41 23.09
CA ASP A 53 -26.15 34.41 22.39
C ASP A 53 -26.42 33.16 23.24
N PHE A 54 -25.61 32.93 24.28
CA PHE A 54 -25.66 31.72 25.09
C PHE A 54 -25.41 32.01 26.58
N PRO A 55 -26.48 32.23 27.38
CA PRO A 55 -26.35 32.42 28.81
C PRO A 55 -25.94 31.09 29.47
N GLY A 56 -24.65 30.97 29.79
CA GLY A 56 -24.10 29.91 30.63
C GLY A 56 -23.67 28.65 29.88
N SER A 57 -24.64 27.82 29.49
CA SER A 57 -24.36 26.50 28.90
C SER A 57 -25.13 26.27 27.61
N VAL A 58 -24.50 25.63 26.64
CA VAL A 58 -25.10 25.30 25.33
C VAL A 58 -25.29 23.78 25.20
N PRO A 59 -26.34 23.31 24.51
CA PRO A 59 -26.44 21.90 24.16
C PRO A 59 -25.21 21.42 23.39
N LEU A 60 -24.63 20.29 23.80
CA LEU A 60 -23.46 19.72 23.14
C LEU A 60 -23.72 19.44 21.65
N THR A 61 -24.95 19.12 21.29
CA THR A 61 -25.38 18.92 19.90
C THR A 61 -25.21 20.15 19.02
N GLN A 62 -25.30 21.36 19.58
CA GLN A 62 -25.05 22.60 18.84
C GLN A 62 -23.56 22.81 18.58
N VAL A 63 -22.71 22.46 19.56
CA VAL A 63 -21.24 22.54 19.41
C VAL A 63 -20.71 21.44 18.48
N LEU A 64 -21.27 20.25 18.57
CA LEU A 64 -20.86 19.11 17.75
C LEU A 64 -21.51 19.10 16.36
N GLY A 65 -22.51 19.94 16.07
CA GLY A 65 -23.23 19.91 14.79
C GLY A 65 -22.30 20.10 13.59
N GLU A 66 -21.36 21.06 13.66
CA GLU A 66 -20.37 21.30 12.61
C GLU A 66 -19.32 20.18 12.54
N ALA A 67 -18.83 19.72 13.68
CA ALA A 67 -17.86 18.61 13.74
C ALA A 67 -18.46 17.31 13.18
N THR A 68 -19.73 17.05 13.48
CA THR A 68 -20.48 15.89 12.98
C THR A 68 -20.69 16.00 11.47
N THR A 69 -21.04 17.19 10.98
CA THR A 69 -21.19 17.43 9.53
C THR A 69 -19.87 17.21 8.79
N GLN A 70 -18.75 17.73 9.31
CA GLN A 70 -17.42 17.50 8.74
C GLN A 70 -17.02 16.01 8.78
N ALA A 71 -17.31 15.32 9.87
CA ALA A 71 -17.05 13.88 9.98
C ALA A 71 -17.87 13.08 8.97
N LEU A 72 -19.15 13.42 8.76
CA LEU A 72 -20.00 12.78 7.75
C LEU A 72 -19.47 13.01 6.33
N ILE A 73 -19.03 14.23 6.01
CA ILE A 73 -18.39 14.53 4.71
C ILE A 73 -17.14 13.68 4.51
N GLN A 74 -16.28 13.55 5.53
CA GLN A 74 -15.08 12.71 5.44
C GLN A 74 -15.42 11.23 5.25
N VAL A 75 -16.43 10.72 5.97
CA VAL A 75 -16.89 9.33 5.82
C VAL A 75 -17.40 9.08 4.40
N GLU A 76 -18.17 10.01 3.83
CA GLU A 76 -18.64 9.91 2.45
C GLU A 76 -17.47 9.92 1.44
N GLN A 77 -16.49 10.80 1.64
CA GLN A 77 -15.27 10.84 0.81
C GLN A 77 -14.48 9.53 0.88
N TYR A 78 -14.30 8.97 2.08
CA TYR A 78 -13.62 7.69 2.25
C TYR A 78 -14.38 6.55 1.60
N ALA A 79 -15.72 6.54 1.68
CA ALA A 79 -16.54 5.53 1.02
C ALA A 79 -16.42 5.60 -0.52
N GLN A 80 -16.42 6.82 -1.09
CA GLN A 80 -16.20 7.02 -2.53
C GLN A 80 -14.82 6.54 -2.97
N HIS A 81 -13.78 6.85 -2.19
CA HIS A 81 -12.42 6.41 -2.49
C HIS A 81 -12.27 4.89 -2.40
N ALA A 82 -12.89 4.25 -1.40
CA ALA A 82 -12.90 2.80 -1.27
C ALA A 82 -13.56 2.13 -2.49
N ALA A 83 -14.71 2.65 -2.94
CA ALA A 83 -15.39 2.14 -4.13
C ALA A 83 -14.54 2.28 -5.41
N ALA A 84 -13.84 3.41 -5.58
CA ALA A 84 -12.94 3.62 -6.71
C ALA A 84 -11.77 2.62 -6.72
N LEU A 85 -11.15 2.39 -5.55
CA LEU A 85 -10.07 1.42 -5.41
C LEU A 85 -10.53 -0.02 -5.65
N GLU A 86 -11.77 -0.36 -5.25
CA GLU A 86 -12.34 -1.68 -5.54
C GLU A 86 -12.54 -1.88 -7.05
N GLN A 87 -13.03 -0.85 -7.75
CA GLN A 87 -13.17 -0.89 -9.21
C GLN A 87 -11.80 -1.00 -9.91
N GLU A 88 -10.80 -0.26 -9.47
CA GLU A 88 -9.43 -0.34 -10.01
C GLU A 88 -8.83 -1.74 -9.80
N ASN A 89 -8.98 -2.32 -8.61
CA ASN A 89 -8.53 -3.67 -8.33
C ASN A 89 -9.21 -4.72 -9.22
N GLN A 90 -10.52 -4.59 -9.46
CA GLN A 90 -11.24 -5.48 -10.38
C GLN A 90 -10.65 -5.39 -11.80
N GLN A 91 -10.40 -4.18 -12.30
CA GLN A 91 -9.78 -3.98 -13.61
C GLN A 91 -8.37 -4.59 -13.70
N ILE A 92 -7.56 -4.41 -12.65
CA ILE A 92 -6.20 -5.00 -12.58
C ILE A 92 -6.28 -6.52 -12.60
N VAL A 93 -7.20 -7.13 -11.84
CA VAL A 93 -7.39 -8.58 -11.81
C VAL A 93 -7.84 -9.12 -13.18
N GLU A 94 -8.77 -8.43 -13.85
CA GLU A 94 -9.21 -8.80 -15.19
C GLU A 94 -8.06 -8.73 -16.21
N GLN A 95 -7.27 -7.66 -16.18
CA GLN A 95 -6.10 -7.50 -17.05
C GLN A 95 -5.04 -8.56 -16.79
N ALA A 96 -4.76 -8.87 -15.52
CA ALA A 96 -3.80 -9.91 -15.13
C ALA A 96 -4.24 -11.30 -15.61
N ASN A 97 -5.54 -11.63 -15.48
CA ASN A 97 -6.08 -12.89 -15.97
C ASN A 97 -6.01 -13.00 -17.50
N ALA A 98 -6.31 -11.90 -18.21
CA ALA A 98 -6.17 -11.88 -19.67
C ALA A 98 -4.71 -12.05 -20.12
N ALA A 99 -3.77 -11.40 -19.43
CA ALA A 99 -2.34 -11.54 -19.71
C ALA A 99 -1.82 -12.96 -19.41
N LEU A 100 -2.28 -13.59 -18.32
CA LEU A 100 -1.96 -14.97 -17.99
C LEU A 100 -2.47 -15.94 -19.06
N ALA A 101 -3.71 -15.76 -19.52
CA ALA A 101 -4.30 -16.59 -20.57
C ALA A 101 -3.51 -16.46 -21.90
N ASP A 102 -3.11 -15.24 -22.28
CA ASP A 102 -2.29 -15.00 -23.48
C ASP A 102 -0.89 -15.63 -23.36
N LEU A 103 -0.24 -15.49 -22.20
CA LEU A 103 1.06 -16.11 -21.93
C LEU A 103 0.98 -17.63 -21.99
N GLN A 104 -0.09 -18.22 -21.45
CA GLN A 104 -0.29 -19.65 -21.48
C GLN A 104 -0.52 -20.16 -22.92
N ALA A 105 -1.34 -19.46 -23.71
CA ALA A 105 -1.52 -19.79 -25.12
C ALA A 105 -0.21 -19.72 -25.92
N LYS A 106 0.65 -18.72 -25.64
CA LYS A 106 1.99 -18.60 -26.25
C LYS A 106 2.92 -19.72 -25.82
N ALA A 107 2.89 -20.11 -24.55
CA ALA A 107 3.68 -21.23 -24.03
C ALA A 107 3.28 -22.55 -24.70
N ASP A 108 1.97 -22.83 -24.82
CA ASP A 108 1.45 -24.02 -25.48
C ASP A 108 1.84 -24.07 -26.97
N ALA A 109 1.70 -22.94 -27.68
CA ALA A 109 2.12 -22.82 -29.07
C ALA A 109 3.63 -23.04 -29.25
N SER A 110 4.45 -22.50 -28.36
CA SER A 110 5.90 -22.71 -28.37
C SER A 110 6.25 -24.17 -28.09
N SER A 111 5.57 -24.82 -27.14
CA SER A 111 5.76 -26.25 -26.84
C SER A 111 5.46 -27.12 -28.06
N ALA A 112 4.35 -26.86 -28.76
CA ALA A 112 4.01 -27.58 -29.99
C ALA A 112 5.05 -27.36 -31.10
N GLN A 113 5.61 -26.16 -31.21
CA GLN A 113 6.67 -25.86 -32.16
C GLN A 113 7.98 -26.61 -31.82
N VAL A 114 8.35 -26.68 -30.54
CA VAL A 114 9.51 -27.45 -30.08
C VAL A 114 9.32 -28.92 -30.40
N GLU A 115 8.15 -29.49 -30.10
CA GLU A 115 7.85 -30.89 -30.41
C GLU A 115 7.96 -31.20 -31.91
N THR A 116 7.42 -30.31 -32.76
CA THR A 116 7.54 -30.42 -34.22
C THR A 116 9.00 -30.39 -34.67
N LEU A 117 9.81 -29.46 -34.13
CA LEU A 117 11.24 -29.37 -34.45
C LEU A 117 12.01 -30.61 -33.96
N THR A 118 11.66 -31.16 -32.81
CA THR A 118 12.25 -32.40 -32.31
C THR A 118 11.95 -33.58 -33.23
N GLN A 119 10.70 -33.74 -33.66
CA GLN A 119 10.30 -34.79 -34.61
C GLN A 119 11.03 -34.64 -35.96
N ASN A 120 11.13 -33.42 -36.49
CA ASN A 120 11.87 -33.17 -37.73
C ASN A 120 13.35 -33.53 -37.61
N ASN A 121 14.00 -33.17 -36.50
CA ASN A 121 15.40 -33.53 -36.25
C ASN A 121 15.61 -35.05 -36.12
N GLN A 122 14.68 -35.76 -35.49
CA GLN A 122 14.73 -37.22 -35.40
C GLN A 122 14.63 -37.85 -36.79
N SER A 123 13.65 -37.42 -37.61
CA SER A 123 13.49 -37.89 -38.99
C SER A 123 14.72 -37.62 -39.85
N LEU A 124 15.31 -36.42 -39.75
CA LEU A 124 16.55 -36.09 -40.47
C LEU A 124 17.73 -36.96 -40.03
N ASN A 125 17.87 -37.25 -38.74
CA ASN A 125 18.91 -38.15 -38.24
C ASN A 125 18.74 -39.58 -38.75
N GLU A 126 17.50 -40.09 -38.79
CA GLU A 126 17.20 -41.41 -39.36
C GLU A 126 17.52 -41.46 -40.85
N GLN A 127 17.15 -40.42 -41.61
CA GLN A 127 17.50 -40.31 -43.03
C GLN A 127 19.02 -40.26 -43.25
N LEU A 128 19.75 -39.52 -42.41
CA LEU A 128 21.21 -39.43 -42.48
C LEU A 128 21.86 -40.79 -42.19
N GLN A 129 21.40 -41.51 -41.17
CA GLN A 129 21.88 -42.86 -40.86
C GLN A 129 21.59 -43.85 -41.99
N ALA A 130 20.40 -43.79 -42.60
CA ALA A 130 20.04 -44.61 -43.73
C ALA A 130 20.94 -44.33 -44.95
N ALA A 131 21.19 -43.05 -45.27
CA ALA A 131 22.07 -42.65 -46.35
C ALA A 131 23.53 -43.11 -46.13
N LEU A 132 24.04 -43.01 -44.89
CA LEU A 132 25.38 -43.51 -44.54
C LEU A 132 25.48 -45.03 -44.73
N ALA A 133 24.47 -45.79 -44.28
CA ALA A 133 24.43 -47.24 -44.46
C ALA A 133 24.34 -47.64 -45.95
N GLU A 134 23.64 -46.85 -46.77
CA GLU A 134 23.57 -47.06 -48.22
C GLU A 134 24.92 -46.79 -48.91
N ILE A 135 25.62 -45.73 -48.52
CA ILE A 135 27.00 -45.46 -48.99
C ILE A 135 27.90 -46.64 -48.65
N GLU A 136 27.88 -47.12 -47.41
CA GLU A 136 28.72 -48.25 -46.96
C GLU A 136 28.46 -49.53 -47.78
N ARG A 137 27.21 -49.78 -48.19
CA ARG A 137 26.86 -50.90 -49.07
C ARG A 137 27.39 -50.75 -50.49
N LEU A 138 27.41 -49.53 -51.02
CA LEU A 138 27.86 -49.23 -52.38
C LEU A 138 29.39 -49.16 -52.49
N THR A 139 30.09 -48.94 -51.39
CA THR A 139 31.56 -49.05 -51.29
C THR A 139 31.96 -50.24 -50.40
N PRO A 140 31.82 -51.50 -50.85
CA PRO A 140 32.47 -52.60 -50.16
C PRO A 140 33.97 -52.31 -50.17
N ALA A 141 34.59 -52.39 -49.00
CA ALA A 141 36.02 -52.14 -48.79
C ALA A 141 36.83 -52.72 -49.95
N GLN A 142 37.43 -51.85 -50.77
CA GLN A 142 38.56 -52.25 -51.60
C GLN A 142 39.68 -52.58 -50.60
N SER A 143 39.74 -53.84 -50.18
CA SER A 143 40.95 -54.43 -49.63
C SER A 143 42.00 -54.33 -50.73
N VAL A 144 42.72 -53.20 -50.75
CA VAL A 144 43.96 -53.09 -51.50
C VAL A 144 44.93 -54.00 -50.75
N GLU A 145 44.98 -55.27 -51.16
CA GLU A 145 46.06 -56.18 -50.83
C GLU A 145 47.31 -55.59 -51.47
N VAL A 146 48.07 -54.84 -50.68
CA VAL A 146 49.39 -54.32 -51.07
C VAL A 146 50.29 -55.53 -51.21
N ALA A 147 50.49 -55.98 -52.45
CA ALA A 147 51.48 -57.00 -52.79
C ALA A 147 52.85 -56.52 -52.29
N PRO A 148 53.65 -57.37 -51.60
CA PRO A 148 54.97 -57.00 -51.16
C PRO A 148 55.87 -56.67 -52.36
N GLU A 149 56.45 -55.48 -52.31
CA GLU A 149 57.39 -54.91 -53.27
C GLU A 149 58.62 -55.85 -53.43
N PRO A 150 59.02 -56.23 -54.67
CA PRO A 150 60.20 -57.07 -54.85
C PRO A 150 61.48 -56.25 -54.58
N GLU A 151 62.36 -56.78 -53.73
CA GLU A 151 63.69 -56.22 -53.47
C GLU A 151 64.50 -56.12 -54.79
N PRO A 152 65.18 -55.00 -55.06
CA PRO A 152 66.04 -54.88 -56.23
C PRO A 152 67.32 -55.70 -56.06
N GLU A 153 67.48 -56.67 -56.95
CA GLU A 153 68.70 -57.46 -57.18
C GLU A 153 69.87 -56.52 -57.52
N GLN A 154 70.96 -56.64 -56.76
CA GLN A 154 72.22 -55.94 -57.02
C GLN A 154 72.93 -56.53 -58.23
N ALA A 155 73.20 -55.72 -59.25
CA ALA A 155 74.30 -55.90 -60.21
C ALA A 155 74.65 -54.58 -60.92
#